data_AF-A0A2S5V1N7-F1
#
_entry.id   AF-A0A2S5V1N7-F1
#
_cell.length_a   1.000
_cell.length_b   1.000
_cell.length_c   1.000
_cell.angle_alpha   90.00
_cell.angle_beta   90.00
_cell.angle_gamma   90.00
#
_symmetry.space_group_name_H-M   'P 1'
#
loop_
_entity.id
_entity.type
_entity.pdbx_description
1 polymer ?
#
loop_
_entity_poly.entity_id
_entity_poly.type
_entity_poly.pdbx_seq_one_letter_code
_entity_poly.pdbx_strand_id
1 'polypeptide(L)'
;MSRYYSYVQGNQQNTASLTGDAGEVAFHEAFLRASVGSSLAEVTRGIPAVPRIMGMQVDLDNAFVLNPLDSETRAPIPPFGVQALVEVKNIREWIYPRTQELYQVLHKAAQLQCAFPDNSFLPVLVCRRTQITTVFMAKSLGFYVIDARQHYFPEHSHIDPANLQELVSELALTDITQGNGAEQTRHTQNRLVTLQRHFDVLEAIEKWKRHAQNHAFRELLKTLNNDRITNVHRDASLNQLRRVMQQDFGAKGGW
;
A
#
# COMPACT_ATOMS: atom_id res chain seq x y z
N MET A 1 13.87 -21.78 -25.07
CA MET A 1 13.79 -21.44 -23.62
C MET A 1 14.82 -20.40 -23.15
N SER A 2 15.58 -19.73 -24.04
CA SER A 2 16.60 -18.73 -23.66
C SER A 2 16.08 -17.28 -23.50
N ARG A 3 14.84 -16.98 -23.88
CA ARG A 3 14.30 -15.60 -23.85
C ARG A 3 13.77 -15.18 -22.47
N TYR A 4 13.33 -16.14 -21.65
CA TYR A 4 12.77 -15.89 -20.31
C TYR A 4 13.83 -15.32 -19.34
N TYR A 5 15.09 -15.74 -19.48
CA TYR A 5 16.19 -15.22 -18.66
C TYR A 5 16.61 -13.80 -19.05
N SER A 6 16.49 -13.40 -20.32
CA SER A 6 16.86 -12.03 -20.74
C SER A 6 15.88 -10.94 -20.26
N TYR A 7 14.59 -11.27 -20.09
CA TYR A 7 13.59 -10.33 -19.53
C TYR A 7 13.80 -10.09 -18.03
N VAL A 8 14.23 -11.12 -17.29
CA VAL A 8 14.55 -11.01 -15.86
C VAL A 8 15.93 -10.36 -15.63
N GLN A 9 16.91 -10.61 -16.50
CA GLN A 9 18.27 -10.05 -16.37
C GLN A 9 18.44 -8.64 -16.97
N GLY A 10 17.69 -8.28 -18.02
CA GLY A 10 17.66 -6.90 -18.54
C GLY A 10 17.08 -5.90 -17.55
N ASN A 11 16.26 -6.39 -16.61
CA ASN A 11 15.61 -5.63 -15.55
C ASN A 11 16.46 -5.45 -14.27
N GLN A 12 17.76 -5.76 -14.29
CA GLN A 12 18.63 -5.57 -13.10
C GLN A 12 19.65 -4.45 -13.24
N GLN A 13 19.90 -3.94 -14.45
CA GLN A 13 20.97 -2.96 -14.68
C GLN A 13 20.50 -1.53 -14.99
N ASN A 14 19.19 -1.26 -15.20
CA ASN A 14 18.71 0.10 -15.50
C ASN A 14 17.20 0.37 -15.26
N THR A 15 16.57 -0.27 -14.28
CA THR A 15 15.09 -0.30 -14.09
C THR A 15 14.61 0.20 -12.74
N ALA A 16 15.42 0.99 -12.05
CA ALA A 16 14.80 1.96 -11.15
C ALA A 16 13.91 2.87 -12.02
N SER A 17 12.63 2.96 -11.68
CA SER A 17 11.70 4.04 -12.05
C SER A 17 10.70 3.89 -13.22
N LEU A 18 10.75 2.91 -14.15
CA LEU A 18 9.75 2.95 -15.25
C LEU A 18 8.33 2.50 -14.82
N THR A 19 8.15 1.30 -14.27
CA THR A 19 6.80 0.79 -13.95
C THR A 19 6.31 1.19 -12.55
N GLY A 20 7.19 1.35 -11.57
CA GLY A 20 6.84 1.80 -10.22
C GLY A 20 6.19 3.18 -10.25
N ASP A 21 6.91 4.16 -10.80
CA ASP A 21 6.50 5.56 -10.90
C ASP A 21 5.16 5.72 -11.63
N ALA A 22 4.91 4.92 -12.67
CA ALA A 22 3.65 4.96 -13.42
C ALA A 22 2.44 4.59 -12.55
N GLY A 23 2.59 3.56 -11.70
CA GLY A 23 1.56 3.20 -10.74
C GLY A 23 1.34 4.32 -9.73
N GLU A 24 2.42 4.84 -9.15
CA GLU A 24 2.36 5.91 -8.15
C GLU A 24 1.67 7.18 -8.67
N VAL A 25 1.96 7.59 -9.91
CA VAL A 25 1.31 8.73 -10.58
C VAL A 25 -0.17 8.46 -10.81
N ALA A 26 -0.52 7.30 -11.38
CA ALA A 26 -1.92 6.96 -11.64
C ALA A 26 -2.76 6.95 -10.35
N PHE A 27 -2.23 6.36 -9.27
CA PHE A 27 -2.94 6.36 -7.99
C PHE A 27 -2.97 7.73 -7.35
N HIS A 28 -1.91 8.55 -7.45
CA HIS A 28 -1.93 9.93 -6.95
C HIS A 28 -3.11 10.72 -7.53
N GLU A 29 -3.29 10.67 -8.86
CA GLU A 29 -4.44 11.31 -9.50
C GLU A 29 -5.78 10.72 -9.06
N ALA A 30 -5.85 9.40 -8.84
CA ALA A 30 -7.04 8.74 -8.34
C ALA A 30 -7.41 9.23 -6.93
N PHE A 31 -6.42 9.36 -6.03
CA PHE A 31 -6.63 9.88 -4.68
C PHE A 31 -7.12 11.33 -4.71
N LEU A 32 -6.51 12.18 -5.53
CA LEU A 32 -6.91 13.58 -5.74
C LEU A 32 -8.38 13.73 -6.17
N ARG A 33 -8.88 12.80 -6.99
CA ARG A 33 -10.27 12.82 -7.47
C ARG A 33 -11.25 12.20 -6.48
N ALA A 34 -10.81 11.20 -5.72
CA ALA A 34 -11.65 10.53 -4.72
C ALA A 34 -11.82 11.36 -3.44
N SER A 35 -10.96 12.35 -3.21
CA SER A 35 -10.95 13.18 -2.02
C SER A 35 -12.07 14.25 -2.02
N VAL A 36 -13.33 13.81 -2.01
CA VAL A 36 -14.48 14.69 -1.72
C VAL A 36 -14.53 14.92 -0.21
N GLY A 37 -14.06 16.08 0.27
CA GLY A 37 -14.02 16.42 1.70
C GLY A 37 -12.80 15.88 2.48
N SER A 38 -11.82 15.34 1.76
CA SER A 38 -10.49 14.95 2.26
C SER A 38 -9.47 15.90 1.66
N SER A 39 -8.61 16.52 2.46
CA SER A 39 -7.47 17.25 1.90
C SER A 39 -6.33 16.26 1.65
N LEU A 40 -5.55 16.43 0.59
CA LEU A 40 -4.22 15.85 0.58
C LEU A 40 -3.53 16.33 1.85
N ALA A 41 -2.98 15.40 2.63
CA ALA A 41 -1.95 15.79 3.57
C ALA A 41 -0.88 16.47 2.73
N GLU A 42 -0.27 17.56 3.22
CA GLU A 42 0.71 18.34 2.48
C GLU A 42 1.96 17.49 2.19
N VAL A 43 1.85 16.56 1.25
CA VAL A 43 2.95 15.80 0.67
C VAL A 43 3.56 16.77 -0.30
N THR A 44 4.47 17.60 0.21
CA THR A 44 5.22 18.55 -0.61
C THR A 44 5.96 17.76 -1.69
N ARG A 45 5.36 17.61 -2.89
CA ARG A 45 6.00 17.05 -4.08
C ARG A 45 6.81 18.16 -4.76
N GLY A 46 7.95 18.48 -4.19
CA GLY A 46 9.11 18.88 -4.98
C GLY A 46 9.85 17.62 -5.38
N ILE A 47 10.54 17.60 -6.51
CA ILE A 47 11.64 16.63 -6.68
C ILE A 47 12.90 17.36 -6.19
N PRO A 48 13.67 16.83 -5.23
CA PRO A 48 13.43 15.65 -4.39
C PRO A 48 12.99 16.11 -2.98
N ALA A 49 11.75 16.54 -2.83
CA ALA A 49 11.14 16.82 -1.54
C ALA A 49 10.60 15.49 -1.01
N VAL A 50 11.36 14.92 -0.07
CA VAL A 50 10.91 13.75 0.67
C VAL A 50 9.65 14.14 1.44
N PRO A 51 8.56 13.34 1.37
CA PRO A 51 7.34 13.62 2.11
C PRO A 51 7.67 13.86 3.58
N ARG A 52 7.22 15.01 4.11
CA ARG A 52 7.26 15.26 5.54
C ARG A 52 5.86 15.12 6.08
N ILE A 53 5.68 14.17 6.98
CA ILE A 53 4.43 14.00 7.71
C ILE A 53 4.69 14.48 9.12
N MET A 54 4.04 15.58 9.49
CA MET A 54 4.20 16.22 10.81
C MET A 54 5.67 16.55 11.13
N GLY A 55 6.43 16.98 10.11
CA GLY A 55 7.85 17.31 10.24
C GLY A 55 8.81 16.11 10.23
N MET A 56 8.31 14.88 10.30
CA MET A 56 9.11 13.67 10.16
C MET A 56 9.28 13.31 8.69
N GLN A 57 10.52 13.07 8.27
CA GLN A 57 10.82 12.59 6.93
C GLN A 57 10.38 11.13 6.81
N VAL A 58 9.45 10.85 5.89
CA VAL A 58 8.99 9.50 5.61
C VAL A 58 8.94 9.30 4.11
N ASP A 59 9.57 8.25 3.64
CA ASP A 59 9.58 7.88 2.24
C ASP A 59 8.27 7.15 1.92
N LEU A 60 7.18 7.86 1.63
CA LEU A 60 5.87 7.29 1.27
C LEU A 60 5.45 7.80 -0.11
N ASP A 61 4.78 6.95 -0.89
CA ASP A 61 4.38 7.35 -2.25
C ASP A 61 3.27 8.41 -2.22
N ASN A 62 2.34 8.26 -1.26
CA ASN A 62 1.24 9.20 -1.03
C ASN A 62 0.79 9.23 0.43
N ALA A 63 0.13 10.33 0.82
CA ALA A 63 -0.63 10.42 2.05
C ALA A 63 -1.83 11.35 1.87
N PHE A 64 -2.95 11.05 2.52
CA PHE A 64 -4.14 11.88 2.47
C PHE A 64 -4.86 11.92 3.82
N VAL A 65 -5.60 13.00 4.07
CA VAL A 65 -6.40 13.16 5.27
C VAL A 65 -7.79 12.61 5.02
N LEU A 66 -8.10 11.48 5.63
CA LEU A 66 -9.39 10.82 5.60
C LEU A 66 -10.25 11.27 6.78
N ASN A 67 -11.50 11.61 6.52
CA ASN A 67 -12.52 11.78 7.54
C ASN A 67 -13.48 10.58 7.44
N PRO A 68 -13.50 9.68 8.44
CA PRO A 68 -14.47 8.59 8.48
C PRO A 68 -15.89 9.15 8.38
N LEU A 69 -16.75 8.50 7.62
CA LEU A 69 -18.13 8.87 7.42
C LEU A 69 -19.03 7.79 8.00
N ASP A 70 -20.11 8.21 8.66
CA ASP A 70 -21.20 7.32 9.03
C ASP A 70 -21.83 6.69 7.78
N SER A 71 -22.05 5.37 7.82
CA SER A 71 -22.48 4.61 6.65
C SER A 71 -23.89 4.96 6.18
N GLU A 72 -24.77 5.40 7.09
CA GLU A 72 -26.17 5.71 6.79
C GLU A 72 -26.35 7.18 6.44
N THR A 73 -25.91 8.07 7.32
CA THR A 73 -26.13 9.52 7.24
C THR A 73 -25.10 10.23 6.37
N ARG A 74 -23.95 9.60 6.10
CA ARG A 74 -22.78 10.18 5.41
C ARG A 74 -22.17 11.38 6.14
N ALA A 75 -22.55 11.61 7.39
CA ALA A 75 -21.94 12.64 8.21
C ALA A 75 -20.54 12.21 8.64
N PRO A 76 -19.55 13.13 8.69
CA PRO A 76 -18.25 12.83 9.28
C PRO A 76 -18.37 12.40 10.74
N ILE A 77 -17.64 11.36 11.13
CA ILE A 77 -17.58 10.85 12.49
C ILE A 77 -16.13 10.82 13.01
N PRO A 78 -15.91 11.03 14.32
CA PRO A 78 -14.58 10.93 14.91
C PRO A 78 -13.95 9.52 14.73
N PRO A 79 -12.60 9.42 14.68
CA PRO A 79 -11.65 10.54 14.74
C PRO A 79 -11.59 11.31 13.41
N PHE A 80 -11.52 12.63 13.50
CA PHE A 80 -11.32 13.49 12.34
C PHE A 80 -9.85 13.57 11.98
N GLY A 81 -9.56 13.81 10.70
CA GLY A 81 -8.19 14.06 10.27
C GLY A 81 -7.29 12.82 10.28
N VAL A 82 -7.83 11.64 9.98
CA VAL A 82 -7.04 10.39 9.92
C VAL A 82 -6.05 10.48 8.78
N GLN A 83 -4.77 10.30 9.06
CA GLN A 83 -3.74 10.32 8.02
C GLN A 83 -3.60 8.93 7.40
N ALA A 84 -4.18 8.75 6.21
CA ALA A 84 -3.99 7.54 5.43
C ALA A 84 -2.61 7.58 4.74
N LEU A 85 -1.76 6.62 5.08
CA LEU A 85 -0.37 6.50 4.63
C LEU A 85 -0.30 5.45 3.55
N VAL A 86 0.03 5.85 2.34
CA VAL A 86 -0.14 5.00 1.16
C VAL A 86 1.20 4.60 0.58
N GLU A 87 1.30 3.30 0.33
CA GLU A 87 2.35 2.74 -0.50
C GLU A 87 1.71 2.00 -1.68
N VAL A 88 2.26 2.23 -2.87
CA VAL A 88 1.87 1.62 -4.14
C VAL A 88 2.93 0.60 -4.53
N LYS A 89 2.46 -0.60 -4.85
CA LYS A 89 3.30 -1.68 -5.38
C LYS A 89 2.74 -2.15 -6.70
N ASN A 90 3.29 -1.57 -7.76
CA ASN A 90 3.00 -1.96 -9.13
C ASN A 90 3.89 -3.11 -9.59
N ILE A 91 3.90 -4.21 -8.84
CA ILE A 91 4.64 -5.44 -9.17
C ILE A 91 3.69 -6.53 -9.68
N ARG A 92 4.24 -7.53 -10.37
CA ARG A 92 3.41 -8.59 -10.98
C ARG A 92 3.04 -9.66 -9.97
N GLU A 93 3.91 -9.88 -9.01
CA GLU A 93 3.77 -10.86 -7.95
C GLU A 93 2.54 -10.54 -7.09
N TRP A 94 1.93 -11.60 -6.56
CA TRP A 94 0.89 -11.43 -5.57
C TRP A 94 1.51 -11.00 -4.25
N ILE A 95 0.87 -10.07 -3.56
CA ILE A 95 1.27 -9.73 -2.20
C ILE A 95 0.73 -10.77 -1.22
N TYR A 96 1.64 -11.50 -0.58
CA TYR A 96 1.39 -12.44 0.51
C TYR A 96 1.82 -11.84 1.85
N PRO A 97 1.40 -12.40 3.00
CA PRO A 97 1.93 -11.99 4.31
C PRO A 97 3.44 -12.08 4.41
N ARG A 98 4.10 -12.94 3.62
CA ARG A 98 5.57 -13.04 3.62
C ARG A 98 6.27 -11.99 2.76
N THR A 99 5.57 -11.33 1.85
CA THR A 99 6.13 -10.38 0.89
C THR A 99 6.68 -9.15 1.60
N GLN A 100 7.90 -8.71 1.29
CA GLN A 100 8.58 -7.64 2.03
C GLN A 100 7.91 -6.29 1.81
N GLU A 101 7.37 -6.07 0.61
CA GLU A 101 6.75 -4.85 0.14
C GLU A 101 5.54 -4.45 1.00
N LEU A 102 4.84 -5.43 1.57
CA LEU A 102 3.79 -5.20 2.56
C LEU A 102 4.33 -4.46 3.79
N TYR A 103 5.51 -4.84 4.27
CA TYR A 103 6.08 -4.33 5.51
C TYR A 103 6.70 -2.94 5.36
N GLN A 104 6.92 -2.47 4.14
CA GLN A 104 7.42 -1.11 3.89
C GLN A 104 6.44 -0.08 4.47
N VAL A 105 5.16 -0.16 4.08
CA VAL A 105 4.13 0.77 4.59
C VAL A 105 3.85 0.56 6.07
N LEU A 106 3.81 -0.70 6.53
CA LEU A 106 3.51 -1.01 7.94
C LEU A 106 4.60 -0.48 8.87
N HIS A 107 5.88 -0.65 8.50
CA HIS A 107 6.99 -0.16 9.29
C HIS A 107 7.01 1.38 9.33
N LYS A 108 6.88 2.05 8.18
CA LYS A 108 6.82 3.52 8.08
C LYS A 108 5.67 4.09 8.92
N ALA A 109 4.48 3.50 8.82
CA ALA A 109 3.31 3.92 9.58
C ALA A 109 3.46 3.67 11.09
N ALA A 110 4.14 2.60 11.50
CA ALA A 110 4.37 2.30 12.91
C ALA A 110 5.36 3.29 13.52
N GLN A 111 6.37 3.73 12.76
CA GLN A 111 7.28 4.80 13.18
C GLN A 111 6.52 6.13 13.40
N LEU A 112 5.65 6.50 12.46
CA LEU A 112 4.82 7.71 12.60
C LEU A 112 3.89 7.63 13.81
N GLN A 113 3.19 6.52 13.99
CA GLN A 113 2.27 6.34 15.11
C GLN A 113 2.99 6.33 16.47
N CYS A 114 4.23 5.83 16.54
CA CYS A 114 5.06 5.89 17.74
C CYS A 114 5.54 7.31 18.04
N ALA A 115 5.87 8.10 17.01
CA ALA A 115 6.31 9.49 17.16
C ALA A 115 5.16 10.43 17.53
N PHE A 116 3.95 10.16 17.02
CA PHE A 116 2.76 10.97 17.24
C PHE A 116 1.61 10.09 17.77
N PRO A 117 1.67 9.67 19.05
CA PRO A 117 0.75 8.70 19.62
C PRO A 117 -0.71 9.19 19.70
N ASP A 118 -0.95 10.50 19.70
CA ASP A 118 -2.30 11.06 19.78
C ASP A 118 -3.00 11.11 18.41
N ASN A 119 -2.23 11.12 17.32
CA ASN A 119 -2.74 11.15 15.96
C ASN A 119 -3.23 9.79 15.51
N SER A 120 -4.16 9.80 14.55
CA SER A 120 -4.68 8.60 13.90
C SER A 120 -4.01 8.41 12.55
N PHE A 121 -3.31 7.29 12.38
CA PHE A 121 -2.74 6.88 11.10
C PHE A 121 -3.42 5.61 10.61
N LEU A 122 -3.59 5.50 9.29
CA LEU A 122 -4.08 4.30 8.63
C LEU A 122 -3.13 3.87 7.52
N PRO A 123 -2.40 2.75 7.66
CA PRO A 123 -1.59 2.23 6.56
C PRO A 123 -2.48 1.68 5.45
N VAL A 124 -2.16 2.02 4.21
CA VAL A 124 -2.86 1.58 3.01
C VAL A 124 -1.84 1.06 2.00
N LEU A 125 -1.90 -0.23 1.70
CA LEU A 125 -1.15 -0.83 0.60
C LEU A 125 -2.02 -0.88 -0.64
N VAL A 126 -1.55 -0.30 -1.73
CA VAL A 126 -2.14 -0.48 -3.07
C VAL A 126 -1.26 -1.44 -3.84
N CYS A 127 -1.83 -2.48 -4.44
CA CYS A 127 -1.07 -3.44 -5.21
C CYS A 127 -1.87 -3.97 -6.41
N ARG A 128 -1.18 -4.53 -7.41
CA ARG A 128 -1.82 -5.16 -8.57
C ARG A 128 -2.72 -6.33 -8.15
N ARG A 129 -2.23 -7.20 -7.26
CA ARG A 129 -2.98 -8.37 -6.75
C ARG A 129 -2.60 -8.66 -5.30
N THR A 130 -3.61 -8.95 -4.49
CA THR A 130 -3.42 -9.36 -3.10
C THR A 130 -3.94 -10.77 -2.86
N GLN A 131 -3.25 -11.53 -2.03
CA GLN A 131 -3.73 -12.84 -1.61
C GLN A 131 -4.67 -12.73 -0.39
N ILE A 132 -5.64 -13.63 -0.28
CA ILE A 132 -6.69 -13.56 0.75
C ILE A 132 -6.17 -13.56 2.20
N THR A 133 -5.07 -14.26 2.48
CA THR A 133 -4.39 -14.24 3.79
C THR A 133 -3.81 -12.86 4.09
N THR A 134 -3.31 -12.12 3.10
CA THR A 134 -2.91 -10.71 3.30
C THR A 134 -4.11 -9.86 3.70
N VAL A 135 -5.30 -10.12 3.14
CA VAL A 135 -6.54 -9.42 3.54
C VAL A 135 -6.95 -9.79 4.97
N PHE A 136 -6.79 -11.05 5.38
CA PHE A 136 -7.03 -11.45 6.77
C PHE A 136 -6.03 -10.79 7.73
N MET A 137 -4.75 -10.74 7.35
CA MET A 137 -3.72 -10.01 8.07
C MET A 137 -4.05 -8.52 8.21
N ALA A 138 -4.57 -7.90 7.15
CA ALA A 138 -5.02 -6.51 7.14
C ALA A 138 -6.07 -6.24 8.22
N LYS A 139 -7.07 -7.12 8.34
CA LYS A 139 -8.11 -7.03 9.38
C LYS A 139 -7.58 -7.27 10.79
N SER A 140 -6.61 -8.18 10.96
CA SER A 140 -6.01 -8.47 12.27
C SER A 140 -5.11 -7.33 12.76
N LEU A 141 -4.33 -6.74 11.85
CA LEU A 141 -3.35 -5.70 12.18
C LEU A 141 -3.90 -4.27 12.13
N GLY A 142 -5.01 -4.02 11.42
CA GLY A 142 -5.57 -2.68 11.29
C GLY A 142 -4.97 -1.86 10.14
N PHE A 143 -4.68 -2.48 9.00
CA PHE A 143 -4.33 -1.76 7.76
C PHE A 143 -5.29 -2.12 6.63
N TYR A 144 -5.21 -1.40 5.52
CA TYR A 144 -6.00 -1.68 4.33
C TYR A 144 -5.16 -2.12 3.14
N VAL A 145 -5.76 -2.98 2.32
CA VAL A 145 -5.20 -3.37 1.02
C VAL A 145 -6.20 -3.05 -0.08
N ILE A 146 -5.73 -2.31 -1.08
CA ILE A 146 -6.45 -2.04 -2.33
C ILE A 146 -5.82 -2.91 -3.41
N ASP A 147 -6.59 -3.90 -3.85
CA ASP A 147 -6.28 -4.70 -5.02
C ASP A 147 -6.74 -3.94 -6.27
N ALA A 148 -5.80 -3.33 -6.97
CA ALA A 148 -6.07 -2.52 -8.15
C ALA A 148 -6.40 -3.34 -9.39
N ARG A 149 -5.99 -4.63 -9.43
CA ARG A 149 -6.20 -5.56 -10.54
C ARG A 149 -5.60 -5.12 -11.88
N GLN A 150 -4.79 -4.07 -11.88
CA GLN A 150 -4.17 -3.48 -13.06
C GLN A 150 -2.68 -3.27 -12.82
N HIS A 151 -1.91 -3.45 -13.87
CA HIS A 151 -0.49 -3.20 -13.93
C HIS A 151 -0.24 -2.00 -14.84
N TYR A 152 0.25 -0.90 -14.26
CA TYR A 152 0.41 0.36 -14.99
C TYR A 152 1.77 0.43 -15.67
N PHE A 153 1.80 0.91 -16.91
CA PHE A 153 3.02 1.25 -17.63
C PHE A 153 3.09 2.75 -17.89
N PRO A 154 4.28 3.36 -17.78
CA PRO A 154 4.44 4.77 -18.00
C PRO A 154 4.13 5.09 -19.47
N GLU A 155 3.41 6.20 -19.68
CA GLU A 155 3.05 6.71 -21.00
C GLU A 155 4.28 6.97 -21.89
N HIS A 156 5.42 7.31 -21.25
CA HIS A 156 6.71 7.56 -21.89
C HIS A 156 7.68 6.38 -21.84
N SER A 157 7.22 5.15 -21.55
CA SER A 157 8.09 4.00 -21.84
C SER A 157 8.45 4.08 -23.33
N HIS A 158 9.74 4.01 -23.66
CA HIS A 158 10.23 3.98 -25.05
C HIS A 158 9.75 2.74 -25.85
N ILE A 159 8.72 2.05 -25.35
CA ILE A 159 8.07 0.94 -25.98
C ILE A 159 7.03 1.53 -26.92
N ASP A 160 7.27 1.35 -28.22
CA ASP A 160 6.27 1.61 -29.26
C ASP A 160 4.93 0.99 -28.84
N PRO A 161 3.82 1.76 -28.81
CA PRO A 161 2.49 1.23 -28.51
C PRO A 161 2.13 -0.03 -29.30
N ALA A 162 2.59 -0.15 -30.55
CA ALA A 162 2.41 -1.35 -31.37
C ALA A 162 3.12 -2.58 -30.77
N ASN A 163 4.36 -2.40 -30.30
CA ASN A 163 5.14 -3.46 -29.66
C ASN A 163 4.58 -3.85 -28.28
N LEU A 164 4.05 -2.88 -27.52
CA LEU A 164 3.37 -3.19 -26.26
C LEU A 164 2.10 -4.00 -26.52
N GLN A 165 1.34 -3.64 -27.55
CA GLN A 165 0.10 -4.32 -27.91
C GLN A 165 0.35 -5.74 -28.46
N GLU A 166 1.41 -5.91 -29.25
CA GLU A 166 1.90 -7.23 -29.68
C GLU A 166 2.29 -8.09 -28.46
N LEU A 167 3.09 -7.56 -27.54
CA LEU A 167 3.50 -8.27 -26.33
C LEU A 167 2.31 -8.62 -25.42
N VAL A 168 1.34 -7.72 -25.29
CA VAL A 168 0.09 -7.95 -24.57
C VAL A 168 -0.72 -9.08 -25.21
N SER A 169 -0.83 -9.07 -26.54
CA SER A 169 -1.54 -10.09 -27.31
C SER A 169 -0.86 -11.45 -27.21
N GLU A 170 0.46 -11.51 -27.40
CA GLU A 170 1.22 -12.76 -27.40
C GLU A 170 1.29 -13.42 -26.02
N LEU A 171 1.38 -12.60 -24.96
CA LEU A 171 1.51 -13.09 -23.58
C LEU A 171 0.17 -13.10 -22.83
N ALA A 172 -0.93 -12.80 -23.51
CA ALA A 172 -2.29 -12.72 -22.96
C ALA A 172 -2.39 -11.85 -21.69
N LEU A 173 -1.74 -10.68 -21.70
CA LEU A 173 -1.61 -9.80 -20.54
C LEU A 173 -2.80 -8.85 -20.44
N THR A 174 -3.96 -9.38 -20.05
CA THR A 174 -5.22 -8.64 -20.04
C THR A 174 -5.33 -7.54 -18.98
N ASP A 175 -4.35 -7.44 -18.07
CA ASP A 175 -4.36 -6.48 -16.96
C ASP A 175 -3.29 -5.39 -17.07
N ILE A 176 -2.74 -5.19 -18.27
CA ILE A 176 -1.85 -4.07 -18.56
C ILE A 176 -2.67 -2.82 -18.89
N THR A 177 -2.28 -1.69 -18.29
CA THR A 177 -2.86 -0.37 -18.58
C THR A 177 -1.73 0.60 -18.88
N GLN A 178 -1.82 1.30 -20.02
CA GLN A 178 -0.85 2.32 -20.41
C GLN A 178 -1.36 3.71 -20.01
N GLY A 179 -0.46 4.54 -19.45
CA GLY A 179 -0.76 5.93 -19.08
C GLY A 179 -1.53 6.09 -17.76
N ASN A 180 -1.93 7.32 -17.47
CA ASN A 180 -2.45 7.77 -16.17
C ASN A 180 -3.99 7.63 -16.06
N GLY A 181 -4.57 6.73 -16.85
CA GLY A 181 -6.00 6.68 -17.18
C GLY A 181 -6.98 6.95 -16.03
N ALA A 182 -7.62 8.11 -16.10
CA ALA A 182 -8.69 8.60 -15.24
C ALA A 182 -9.85 7.62 -15.02
N GLU A 183 -10.28 6.93 -16.08
CA GLU A 183 -11.39 5.99 -16.06
C GLU A 183 -10.97 4.63 -15.47
N GLN A 184 -9.70 4.29 -15.64
CA GLN A 184 -9.09 3.02 -15.26
C GLN A 184 -8.81 2.96 -13.75
N THR A 185 -8.62 4.12 -13.10
CA THR A 185 -8.49 4.21 -11.64
C THR A 185 -9.82 4.28 -10.90
N ARG A 186 -10.96 4.23 -11.60
CA ARG A 186 -12.31 4.28 -10.99
C ARG A 186 -12.55 3.17 -9.97
N HIS A 187 -11.97 1.98 -10.20
CA HIS A 187 -12.03 0.90 -9.20
C HIS A 187 -11.38 1.34 -7.88
N THR A 188 -10.18 1.90 -7.96
CA THR A 188 -9.44 2.41 -6.81
C THR A 188 -10.16 3.57 -6.13
N GLN A 189 -10.67 4.53 -6.92
CA GLN A 189 -11.48 5.63 -6.41
C GLN A 189 -12.69 5.12 -5.63
N ASN A 190 -13.43 4.14 -6.19
CA ASN A 190 -14.55 3.51 -5.50
C ASN A 190 -14.11 2.80 -4.21
N ARG A 191 -12.96 2.12 -4.21
CA ARG A 191 -12.43 1.44 -3.02
C ARG A 191 -12.04 2.45 -1.92
N LEU A 192 -11.55 3.63 -2.28
CA LEU A 192 -11.24 4.71 -1.35
C LEU A 192 -12.48 5.40 -0.78
N VAL A 193 -13.46 5.65 -1.63
CA VAL A 193 -14.78 6.13 -1.18
C VAL A 193 -15.43 5.09 -0.27
N THR A 194 -15.25 3.80 -0.56
CA THR A 194 -15.72 2.71 0.31
C THR A 194 -14.97 2.69 1.63
N LEU A 195 -13.65 2.92 1.61
CA LEU A 195 -12.81 2.98 2.81
C LEU A 195 -13.33 4.00 3.82
N GLN A 196 -13.71 5.19 3.35
CA GLN A 196 -14.27 6.26 4.19
C GLN A 196 -15.59 5.88 4.87
N ARG A 197 -16.38 5.01 4.23
CA ARG A 197 -17.76 4.70 4.64
C ARG A 197 -17.89 3.40 5.42
N HIS A 198 -16.81 2.64 5.56
CA HIS A 198 -16.86 1.32 6.17
C HIS A 198 -16.65 1.44 7.68
N PHE A 199 -17.54 0.85 8.48
CA PHE A 199 -17.40 0.79 9.93
C PHE A 199 -16.03 0.20 10.37
N ASP A 200 -15.54 -0.77 9.60
CA ASP A 200 -14.21 -1.38 9.74
C ASP A 200 -13.05 -0.37 9.74
N VAL A 201 -13.21 0.85 9.20
CA VAL A 201 -12.13 1.85 9.19
C VAL A 201 -11.80 2.31 10.60
N LEU A 202 -12.81 2.53 11.44
CA LEU A 202 -12.61 2.93 12.84
C LEU A 202 -11.94 1.82 13.63
N GLU A 203 -12.40 0.58 13.43
CA GLU A 203 -11.79 -0.59 14.06
C GLU A 203 -10.33 -0.78 13.62
N ALA A 204 -10.03 -0.55 12.33
CA ALA A 204 -8.67 -0.62 11.81
C ALA A 204 -7.76 0.46 12.40
N ILE A 205 -8.22 1.71 12.48
CA ILE A 205 -7.46 2.83 13.08
C ILE A 205 -7.14 2.52 14.55
N GLU A 206 -8.13 2.10 15.33
CA GLU A 206 -7.95 1.80 16.76
C GLU A 206 -7.00 0.61 16.97
N LYS A 207 -7.14 -0.45 16.16
CA LYS A 207 -6.19 -1.58 16.16
C LYS A 207 -4.79 -1.10 15.84
N TRP A 208 -4.62 -0.36 14.75
CA TRP A 208 -3.30 0.12 14.32
C TRP A 208 -2.65 0.97 15.41
N LYS A 209 -3.39 1.95 15.92
CA LYS A 209 -2.95 2.85 16.99
C LYS A 209 -2.45 2.05 18.19
N ARG A 210 -3.21 1.05 18.64
CA ARG A 210 -2.84 0.18 19.75
C ARG A 210 -1.61 -0.67 19.45
N HIS A 211 -1.60 -1.38 18.32
CA HIS A 211 -0.54 -2.33 17.97
C HIS A 211 0.78 -1.61 17.75
N ALA A 212 0.77 -0.47 17.07
CA ALA A 212 1.96 0.32 16.79
C ALA A 212 2.62 0.87 18.06
N GLN A 213 1.92 0.97 19.20
CA GLN A 213 2.55 1.33 20.49
C GLN A 213 3.34 0.18 21.12
N ASN A 214 3.09 -1.08 20.72
CA ASN A 214 3.84 -2.23 21.22
C ASN A 214 5.23 -2.32 20.57
N HIS A 215 6.28 -2.30 21.40
CA HIS A 215 7.67 -2.34 20.94
C HIS A 215 8.01 -3.62 20.16
N ALA A 216 7.56 -4.78 20.65
CA ALA A 216 7.82 -6.06 19.99
C ALA A 216 7.16 -6.13 18.61
N PHE A 217 5.94 -5.60 18.48
CA PHE A 217 5.26 -5.47 17.19
C PHE A 217 6.09 -4.65 16.20
N ARG A 218 6.57 -3.46 16.61
CA ARG A 218 7.39 -2.58 15.74
C ARG A 218 8.69 -3.23 15.28
N GLU A 219 9.43 -3.88 16.18
CA GLU A 219 10.69 -4.55 15.82
C GLU A 219 10.48 -5.73 14.86
N LEU A 220 9.34 -6.43 14.95
CA LEU A 220 8.98 -7.47 13.99
C LEU A 220 8.67 -6.89 12.61
N LEU A 221 7.93 -5.77 12.53
CA LEU A 221 7.69 -5.08 11.26
C LEU A 221 9.00 -4.62 10.63
N LYS A 222 9.92 -4.04 11.42
CA LYS A 222 11.26 -3.64 10.97
C LYS A 222 12.05 -4.82 10.42
N THR A 223 12.02 -5.95 11.12
CA THR A 223 12.69 -7.18 10.70
C THR A 223 12.10 -7.69 9.38
N LEU A 224 10.77 -7.79 9.28
CA LEU A 224 10.07 -8.28 8.10
C LEU A 224 10.19 -7.34 6.88
N ASN A 225 10.43 -6.04 7.13
CA ASN A 225 10.74 -5.05 6.11
C ASN A 225 12.16 -5.19 5.52
N ASN A 226 13.07 -5.95 6.14
CA ASN A 226 14.41 -6.15 5.60
C ASN A 226 14.38 -7.21 4.47
N ASP A 227 14.78 -6.81 3.28
CA ASP A 227 14.83 -7.62 2.06
C ASP A 227 15.93 -8.71 2.11
N ARG A 228 16.95 -8.52 2.96
CA ARG A 228 18.09 -9.44 3.10
C ARG A 228 17.87 -10.57 4.10
N ILE A 229 16.73 -10.61 4.80
CA ILE A 229 16.48 -11.70 5.75
C ILE A 229 16.23 -13.01 5.02
N THR A 230 16.77 -14.10 5.57
CA THR A 230 16.51 -15.45 5.02
C THR A 230 15.04 -15.84 5.18
N ASN A 231 14.55 -16.75 4.34
CA ASN A 231 13.19 -17.28 4.44
C ASN A 231 12.89 -17.91 5.81
N VAL A 232 13.85 -18.65 6.39
CA VAL A 232 13.69 -19.27 7.71
C VAL A 232 13.46 -18.21 8.79
N HIS A 233 14.23 -17.13 8.76
CA HIS A 233 14.07 -16.03 9.71
C HIS A 233 12.77 -15.28 9.48
N ARG A 234 12.37 -15.07 8.22
CA ARG A 234 11.09 -14.44 7.85
C ARG A 234 9.90 -15.24 8.39
N ASP A 235 9.91 -16.55 8.23
CA ASP A 235 8.85 -17.43 8.74
C ASP A 235 8.82 -17.44 10.27
N ALA A 236 9.99 -17.43 10.92
CA ALA A 236 10.09 -17.31 12.37
C ALA A 236 9.52 -15.95 12.86
N SER A 237 9.87 -14.84 12.22
CA SER A 237 9.35 -13.51 12.54
C SER A 237 7.85 -13.39 12.29
N LEU A 238 7.32 -13.99 11.22
CA LEU A 238 5.88 -14.08 10.96
C LEU A 238 5.15 -14.85 12.06
N ASN A 239 5.69 -16.00 12.48
CA ASN A 239 5.13 -16.78 13.57
C ASN A 239 5.16 -16.02 14.89
N GLN A 240 6.24 -15.29 15.15
CA GLN A 240 6.32 -14.44 16.33
C GLN A 240 5.33 -13.29 16.27
N LEU A 241 5.14 -12.66 15.11
CA LEU A 241 4.13 -11.62 14.91
C LEU A 241 2.72 -12.16 15.18
N ARG A 242 2.38 -13.35 14.67
CA ARG A 242 1.10 -14.00 14.97
C ARG A 242 0.90 -14.22 16.46
N ARG A 243 1.94 -14.66 17.18
CA ARG A 243 1.88 -14.89 18.64
C ARG A 243 1.64 -13.59 19.40
N VAL A 244 2.39 -12.53 19.10
CA VAL A 244 2.18 -11.19 19.68
C VAL A 244 0.74 -10.73 19.43
N MET A 245 0.25 -10.90 18.21
CA MET A 245 -1.12 -10.53 17.84
C MET A 245 -2.20 -11.32 18.59
N GLN A 246 -1.97 -12.60 18.86
CA GLN A 246 -2.90 -13.44 19.61
C GLN A 246 -2.86 -13.16 21.11
N GLN A 247 -1.66 -13.06 21.69
CA GLN A 247 -1.46 -12.93 23.13
C GLN A 247 -1.82 -11.53 23.63
N ASP A 248 -1.36 -10.49 22.93
CA ASP A 248 -1.47 -9.12 23.43
C ASP A 248 -2.77 -8.45 22.95
N PHE A 249 -3.37 -8.94 21.86
CA PHE A 249 -4.49 -8.27 21.19
C PHE A 249 -5.69 -9.17 20.87
N GLY A 250 -5.63 -10.47 21.19
CA GLY A 250 -6.73 -11.42 20.95
C GLY A 250 -7.11 -11.57 19.46
N ALA A 251 -6.21 -11.21 18.55
CA ALA A 251 -6.52 -11.24 17.12
C ALA A 251 -6.67 -12.68 16.62
N LYS A 252 -7.74 -12.95 15.86
CA LYS A 252 -7.91 -14.21 15.16
C LYS A 252 -6.76 -14.34 14.13
N GLY A 253 -6.01 -15.44 14.21
CA GLY A 253 -4.99 -15.80 13.23
C GLY A 253 -5.61 -16.24 11.90
N GLY A 254 -4.86 -16.99 11.10
CA GLY A 254 -5.36 -17.55 9.81
C GLY A 254 -4.81 -16.85 8.56
N TRP A 255 -3.78 -16.04 8.75
CA TRP A 255 -2.89 -15.54 7.70
C TRP A 255 -1.47 -15.99 7.98
#